data_AF-A0A2S7Q6Q3-F1
#
_entry.id   AF-A0A2S7Q6Q3-F1
#
_cell.length_a   1.000
_cell.length_b   1.000
_cell.length_c   1.000
_cell.angle_alpha   90.00
_cell.angle_beta   90.00
_cell.angle_gamma   90.00
#
_symmetry.space_group_name_H-M   'P 1'
#
loop_
_entity.id
_entity.type
_entity.pdbx_description
1 polymer ?
#
loop_
_entity_poly.entity_id
_entity_poly.type
_entity_poly.pdbx_seq_one_letter_code
_entity_poly.pdbx_strand_id
1 'polypeptide(L)' 'MAPINIVAIISPKAGKVDRLLELVSQVYQYVKDNEPGTLRYEATCEVNKQSGVEQIIMFET' A
#
# COMPACT_ATOMS: atom_id res chain seq x y z
N MET A 1 9.22 -17.32 -15.35
CA MET A 1 9.12 -15.84 -15.39
C MET A 1 9.83 -15.28 -14.18
N ALA A 2 10.48 -14.12 -14.31
CA ALA A 2 11.02 -13.40 -13.16
C ALA A 2 9.87 -12.68 -12.42
N PRO A 3 9.91 -12.59 -11.08
CA PRO A 3 8.90 -11.86 -10.31
C PRO A 3 8.91 -10.36 -10.64
N ILE A 4 7.73 -9.74 -10.65
CA ILE A 4 7.57 -8.30 -10.83
C ILE A 4 7.51 -7.69 -9.43
N ASN A 5 8.38 -6.73 -9.14
CA ASN A 5 8.36 -6.04 -7.85
C ASN A 5 7.82 -4.62 -8.04
N ILE A 6 6.78 -4.26 -7.29
CA ILE A 6 6.14 -2.94 -7.36
C ILE A 6 6.29 -2.25 -6.01
N VAL A 7 6.67 -0.97 -6.05
CA VAL A 7 6.59 -0.06 -4.91
C VAL A 7 5.63 1.07 -5.29
N ALA A 8 4.51 1.17 -4.59
CA ALA A 8 3.56 2.26 -4.78
C ALA A 8 3.66 3.25 -3.62
N ILE A 9 3.78 4.54 -3.94
CA ILE A 9 3.76 5.63 -2.97
C ILE A 9 2.46 6.41 -3.17
N ILE A 10 1.58 6.34 -2.20
CA ILE A 10 0.25 6.95 -2.25
C ILE A 10 0.27 8.16 -1.31
N SER A 11 -0.03 9.35 -1.84
CA SER A 11 -0.17 10.58 -1.05
C SER A 11 -1.65 10.88 -0.83
N PRO A 12 -2.21 10.56 0.36
CA PRO A 12 -3.62 10.79 0.63
C PRO A 12 -3.91 12.28 0.75
N LYS A 13 -5.18 12.66 0.61
CA LYS A 13 -5.63 13.99 1.01
C LYS A 13 -5.38 14.18 2.52
N ALA A 14 -5.07 15.40 2.94
CA ALA A 14 -4.83 15.73 4.35
C ALA A 14 -5.98 15.21 5.25
N GLY A 15 -5.62 14.54 6.34
CA GLY A 15 -6.58 13.95 7.30
C GLY A 15 -7.36 12.73 6.78
N LYS A 16 -6.97 12.12 5.65
CA LYS A 16 -7.61 10.93 5.08
C LYS A 16 -6.74 9.67 5.12
N VAL A 17 -5.59 9.74 5.75
CA VAL A 17 -4.58 8.66 5.77
C VAL A 17 -5.15 7.41 6.43
N ASP A 18 -5.71 7.51 7.63
CA ASP A 18 -6.31 6.37 8.34
C ASP A 18 -7.41 5.69 7.52
N ARG A 19 -8.30 6.49 6.92
CA ARG A 19 -9.39 5.94 6.10
C ARG A 19 -8.86 5.24 4.85
N LEU A 20 -7.81 5.79 4.24
CA LEU A 20 -7.21 5.16 3.07
C LEU A 20 -6.48 3.86 3.45
N LEU A 21 -5.78 3.84 4.59
CA LEU A 21 -5.10 2.65 5.10
C LEU A 21 -6.09 1.52 5.41
N GLU A 22 -7.26 1.84 5.97
CA GLU A 22 -8.34 0.88 6.16
C GLU A 22 -8.82 0.27 4.83
N LEU A 23 -9.03 1.10 3.80
CA LEU A 23 -9.44 0.64 2.47
C LEU A 23 -8.36 -0.24 1.82
N VAL A 24 -7.09 0.16 1.92
CA VAL A 24 -5.96 -0.64 1.40
C VAL A 24 -5.86 -1.98 2.13
N SER A 25 -6.18 -2.03 3.42
CA SER A 25 -6.20 -3.28 4.19
C SER A 25 -7.31 -4.23 3.73
N GLN A 26 -8.45 -3.72 3.28
CA GLN A 26 -9.52 -4.53 2.68
C GLN A 26 -9.11 -5.09 1.31
N VAL A 27 -8.42 -4.28 0.50
CA VAL A 27 -7.84 -4.71 -0.78
C VAL A 27 -6.82 -5.83 -0.56
N TYR A 28 -5.97 -5.71 0.47
CA TYR A 28 -5.03 -6.77 0.84
C TYR A 28 -5.73 -8.12 1.09
N GLN A 29 -6.84 -8.12 1.84
CA GLN A 29 -7.60 -9.36 2.09
C GLN A 29 -8.15 -9.94 0.78
N TYR A 30 -8.71 -9.08 -0.09
CA TYR A 30 -9.20 -9.52 -1.38
C TYR A 30 -8.10 -10.12 -2.26
N VAL A 31 -6.95 -9.45 -2.40
CA VAL A 31 -5.81 -9.93 -3.19
C VAL A 31 -5.31 -11.27 -2.65
N LYS A 32 -5.15 -11.38 -1.33
CA LYS A 32 -4.71 -12.63 -0.68
C LYS A 32 -5.63 -13.80 -0.99
N ASP A 33 -6.94 -13.58 -1.02
CA ASP A 33 -7.94 -14.63 -1.23
C ASP A 33 -8.15 -14.99 -2.70
N ASN A 34 -7.88 -14.05 -3.63
CA ASN A 34 -8.30 -14.18 -5.03
C ASN A 34 -7.13 -14.19 -6.05
N GLU A 35 -5.93 -13.76 -5.65
CA GLU A 35 -4.78 -13.60 -6.54
C GLU A 35 -3.61 -14.48 -6.08
N PRO A 36 -3.64 -15.79 -6.33
CA PRO A 36 -2.60 -16.73 -5.89
C PRO A 36 -1.22 -16.48 -6.54
N GLY A 37 -1.17 -15.66 -7.61
CA GLY A 37 0.07 -15.22 -8.24
C GLY A 37 0.77 -14.06 -7.50
N THR A 38 0.07 -13.41 -6.57
CA THR A 38 0.60 -12.31 -5.76
C THR A 38 1.23 -12.89 -4.50
N LEU A 39 2.55 -12.85 -4.45
CA LEU A 39 3.40 -13.43 -3.40
C LEU A 39 3.54 -12.51 -2.19
N ARG A 40 3.48 -11.19 -2.41
CA ARG A 40 3.57 -10.17 -1.36
C ARG A 40 2.60 -9.04 -1.63
N TYR A 41 1.92 -8.59 -0.57
CA TYR A 41 1.14 -7.34 -0.58
C TYR A 41 1.19 -6.75 0.82
N GLU A 42 1.92 -5.65 1.00
CA GLU A 42 2.12 -4.99 2.29
C GLU A 42 1.94 -3.49 2.13
N ALA A 43 1.31 -2.83 3.10
CA ALA A 43 1.14 -1.38 3.10
C ALA A 43 1.50 -0.81 4.48
N THR A 44 2.32 0.23 4.51
CA THR A 44 2.72 0.95 5.72
C THR A 44 2.48 2.44 5.57
N CYS A 45 2.12 3.11 6.67
CA CYS A 45 2.04 4.56 6.70
C CYS A 45 3.36 5.14 7.21
N GLU A 46 3.90 6.11 6.50
CA GLU A 46 5.11 6.85 6.87
C GLU A 46 4.93 8.36 6.68
N VAL A 47 5.66 9.16 7.46
CA VAL A 47 5.71 10.61 7.24
C VAL A 47 6.86 10.91 6.28
N ASN A 48 6.54 11.54 5.15
CA ASN A 48 7.55 11.99 4.20
C ASN A 48 8.43 13.07 4.87
N LYS A 49 9.73 12.80 5.01
CA LYS A 49 10.66 13.69 5.72
C LYS A 49 10.90 15.04 5.04
N GLN A 50 10.62 15.16 3.74
CA GLN A 50 10.82 16.40 2.98
C GLN A 50 9.57 17.28 3.00
N SER A 51 8.37 16.69 2.88
CA SER A 51 7.11 17.45 2.83
C SER A 51 6.37 17.51 4.16
N GLY A 52 6.69 16.63 5.12
CA GLY A 52 5.95 16.48 6.38
C GLY A 52 4.58 15.83 6.23
N VAL A 53 4.24 15.36 5.03
CA VAL A 53 2.93 14.76 4.72
C VAL A 53 2.99 13.25 4.91
N GLU A 54 1.95 12.69 5.52
CA GLU A 54 1.76 11.24 5.63
C GLU A 54 1.53 10.59 4.26
N GLN A 55 2.17 9.46 4.02
CA GLN A 55 2.11 8.68 2.79
C GLN A 55 1.92 7.21 3.13
N ILE A 56 1.27 6.48 2.23
CA ILE A 56 1.20 5.03 2.30
C ILE A 56 2.21 4.46 1.30
N ILE A 57 3.14 3.65 1.79
CA ILE A 57 4.10 2.90 0.98
C ILE A 57 3.60 1.47 0.89
N MET A 58 3.45 0.97 -0.34
CA MET A 58 2.95 -0.37 -0.60
C MET A 58 3.95 -1.19 -1.42
N PHE A 59 4.15 -2.44 -1.03
CA PHE A 59 5.01 -3.41 -1.71
C PHE A 59 4.18 -4.55 -2.27
N GLU A 60 4.40 -4.88 -3.54
CA GLU A 60 3.77 -6.01 -4.21
C GLU A 60 4.82 -6.85 -4.95
N THR A 61 4.65 -8.17 -4.94
CA THR A 61 5.54 -9.13 -5.63
C THR A 61 4.77 -10.34 -6.12
#